data_AF-A0A645FJH7-F1
#
_entry.id   AF-A0A645FJH7-F1
#
_cell.length_a   1.000
_cell.length_b   1.000
_cell.length_c   1.000
_cell.angle_alpha   90.00
_cell.angle_beta   90.00
_cell.angle_gamma   90.00
#
_symmetry.space_group_name_H-M   'P 1'
#
loop_
_entity.id
_entity.type
_entity.pdbx_description
1 polymer ?
#
loop_
_entity_poly.entity_id
_entity_poly.type
_entity_poly.pdbx_seq_one_letter_code
_entity_poly.pdbx_strand_id
1 'polypeptide(L)'
;MSIRPTVSNANLLESGVKGLLIPDERWLRCDIKSLNLLGNILGKQKAKEAGCFEAIQIRDGIVTEGTSSNFFLIKDEILWTHPVSNLILKGVTRSIIIDELAPALNLTVLEKTFSPEFIQKADEAFISGTTSEIMPITAFGSVPVGDGKVGPITRKLQQAYHSLVTKECGQ
;
A
#
# COMPACT_ATOMS: atom_id res chain seq x y z
N MET A 1 -18.03 12.41 -16.90
CA MET A 1 -17.03 12.78 -15.88
C MET A 1 -17.80 13.35 -14.69
N SER A 2 -17.99 12.58 -13.61
CA SER A 2 -18.62 13.12 -12.39
C SER A 2 -17.53 13.72 -11.52
N ILE A 3 -17.53 15.04 -11.32
CA ILE A 3 -16.71 15.66 -10.28
C ILE A 3 -17.37 15.29 -8.96
N ARG A 4 -16.75 14.35 -8.22
CA ARG A 4 -17.15 14.02 -6.87
C ARG A 4 -16.29 14.85 -5.92
N PRO A 5 -16.86 15.45 -4.86
CA PRO A 5 -16.06 16.04 -3.80
C PRO A 5 -15.07 15.00 -3.27
N THR A 6 -13.82 15.40 -3.10
CA THR A 6 -12.84 14.54 -2.43
C THR A 6 -13.29 14.41 -0.98
N VAL A 7 -13.81 13.23 -0.61
CA VAL A 7 -14.11 12.92 0.78
C VAL A 7 -12.78 12.82 1.51
N SER A 8 -12.63 13.54 2.62
CA SER A 8 -11.42 13.44 3.44
C SER A 8 -11.22 12.00 3.89
N ASN A 9 -10.06 11.44 3.60
CA ASN A 9 -9.68 10.10 4.05
C ASN A 9 -9.22 10.09 5.52
N ALA A 10 -9.31 11.20 6.25
CA ALA A 10 -8.79 11.30 7.63
C ALA A 10 -9.29 10.17 8.55
N ASN A 11 -10.59 9.88 8.52
CA ASN A 11 -11.17 8.79 9.30
C ASN A 11 -10.63 7.41 8.90
N LEU A 12 -10.32 7.20 7.61
CA LEU A 12 -9.77 5.94 7.11
C LEU A 12 -8.27 5.81 7.42
N LEU A 13 -7.52 6.91 7.40
CA LEU A 13 -6.13 6.92 7.83
C LEU A 13 -6.01 6.57 9.31
N GLU A 14 -6.99 6.97 10.12
CA GLU A 14 -7.09 6.61 11.53
C GLU A 14 -7.61 5.17 11.74
N SER A 15 -8.72 4.77 11.14
CA SER A 15 -9.30 3.44 11.41
C SER A 15 -8.67 2.29 10.63
N GLY A 16 -7.95 2.60 9.54
CA GLY A 16 -7.46 1.61 8.58
C GLY A 16 -8.56 1.08 7.66
N VAL A 17 -8.15 0.33 6.64
CA VAL A 17 -9.05 -0.24 5.63
C VAL A 17 -8.84 -1.74 5.44
N LYS A 18 -9.79 -2.36 4.73
CA LYS A 18 -9.67 -3.77 4.30
C LYS A 18 -9.02 -3.88 2.92
N GLY A 19 -8.10 -4.82 2.79
CA GLY A 19 -7.54 -5.27 1.52
C GLY A 19 -8.21 -6.53 1.00
N LEU A 20 -8.08 -6.79 -0.30
CA LEU A 20 -8.43 -8.06 -0.93
C LEU A 20 -7.20 -8.62 -1.66
N LEU A 21 -6.90 -9.90 -1.52
CA LEU A 21 -5.87 -10.55 -2.33
C LEU A 21 -6.49 -11.05 -3.64
N ILE A 22 -5.86 -10.73 -4.78
CA ILE A 22 -6.32 -11.18 -6.10
C ILE A 22 -5.14 -11.61 -7.00
N PRO A 23 -5.37 -12.43 -8.03
CA PRO A 23 -4.38 -12.67 -9.08
C PRO A 23 -4.02 -11.38 -9.83
N ASP A 24 -2.74 -11.21 -10.18
CA ASP A 24 -2.25 -10.13 -11.04
C ASP A 24 -2.44 -10.50 -12.52
N GLU A 25 -3.52 -9.97 -13.12
CA GLU A 25 -3.88 -10.19 -14.53
C GLU A 25 -3.34 -9.08 -15.45
N ARG A 26 -2.46 -8.19 -14.96
CA ARG A 26 -1.91 -7.08 -15.76
C ARG A 26 -0.82 -7.53 -16.73
N TRP A 27 -0.40 -6.64 -17.61
CA TRP A 27 0.76 -6.85 -18.48
C TRP A 27 2.10 -6.81 -17.71
N LEU A 28 3.21 -7.10 -18.40
CA LEU A 28 4.55 -7.20 -17.81
C LEU A 28 5.37 -5.89 -17.86
N ARG A 29 4.73 -4.74 -18.08
CA ARG A 29 5.39 -3.42 -18.08
C ARG A 29 4.74 -2.46 -17.09
N CYS A 30 4.51 -2.93 -15.86
CA CYS A 30 3.94 -2.12 -14.78
C CYS A 30 4.87 -1.01 -14.29
N ASP A 31 6.15 -1.06 -14.66
CA ASP A 31 7.11 0.05 -14.49
C ASP A 31 6.68 1.33 -15.25
N ILE A 32 5.87 1.19 -16.31
CA ILE A 32 5.36 2.31 -17.09
C ILE A 32 3.99 2.74 -16.57
N LYS A 33 3.88 3.99 -16.13
CA LYS A 33 2.60 4.62 -15.78
C LYS A 33 1.79 4.99 -17.03
N SER A 34 1.19 3.99 -17.67
CA SER A 34 0.43 4.13 -18.92
C SER A 34 -1.09 4.27 -18.71
N LEU A 35 -1.82 4.43 -19.81
CA LEU A 35 -3.29 4.40 -19.84
C LEU A 35 -3.87 2.98 -19.96
N ASN A 36 -3.05 1.93 -20.07
CA ASN A 36 -3.50 0.54 -20.15
C ASN A 36 -3.92 0.00 -18.77
N LEU A 37 -5.01 0.54 -18.24
CA LEU A 37 -5.44 0.33 -16.85
C LEU A 37 -6.58 -0.68 -16.67
N LEU A 38 -6.98 -1.41 -17.72
CA LEU A 38 -8.12 -2.34 -17.63
C LEU A 38 -7.93 -3.39 -16.53
N GLY A 39 -6.74 -3.99 -16.42
CA GLY A 39 -6.43 -4.96 -15.34
C GLY A 39 -6.56 -4.34 -13.94
N ASN A 40 -6.04 -3.12 -13.76
CA ASN A 40 -6.17 -2.38 -12.50
C ASN A 40 -7.63 -2.09 -12.16
N ILE A 41 -8.43 -1.66 -13.14
CA ILE A 41 -9.85 -1.33 -12.97
C ILE A 41 -10.65 -2.57 -12.56
N LEU A 42 -10.44 -3.70 -13.23
CA LEU A 42 -11.10 -4.96 -12.88
C LEU A 42 -10.72 -5.41 -11.46
N GLY A 43 -9.44 -5.31 -11.08
CA GLY A 43 -9.00 -5.61 -9.72
C GLY A 43 -9.65 -4.69 -8.68
N LYS A 44 -9.74 -3.38 -8.96
CA LYS A 44 -10.36 -2.40 -8.05
C LYS A 44 -11.85 -2.67 -7.89
N GLN A 45 -12.52 -3.05 -8.98
CA GLN A 45 -13.93 -3.41 -8.96
C GLN A 45 -14.17 -4.67 -8.12
N LYS A 46 -13.35 -5.72 -8.26
CA LYS A 46 -13.39 -6.92 -7.40
C LYS A 46 -13.24 -6.55 -5.91
N ALA A 47 -12.29 -5.67 -5.56
CA ALA A 47 -12.12 -5.20 -4.18
C ALA A 47 -13.38 -4.48 -3.67
N LYS A 48 -13.93 -3.56 -4.47
CA LYS A 48 -15.14 -2.81 -4.12
C LYS A 48 -16.34 -3.72 -3.89
N GLU A 49 -16.56 -4.71 -4.75
CA GLU A 49 -17.64 -5.70 -4.63
C GLU A 49 -17.49 -6.56 -3.36
N ALA A 50 -16.25 -6.83 -2.94
CA ALA A 50 -15.94 -7.50 -1.68
C ALA A 50 -15.94 -6.57 -0.45
N GLY A 51 -16.36 -5.31 -0.58
CA GLY A 51 -16.35 -4.34 0.52
C GLY A 51 -14.94 -3.95 1.00
N CYS A 52 -13.93 -4.12 0.15
CA CYS A 52 -12.54 -3.78 0.43
C CYS A 52 -12.15 -2.47 -0.26
N PHE A 53 -11.20 -1.74 0.34
CA PHE A 53 -10.73 -0.46 -0.19
C PHE A 53 -9.74 -0.62 -1.34
N GLU A 54 -8.88 -1.64 -1.26
CA GLU A 54 -7.86 -1.93 -2.26
C GLU A 54 -7.70 -3.42 -2.49
N ALA A 55 -7.30 -3.79 -3.71
CA ALA A 55 -6.86 -5.14 -4.03
C ALA A 55 -5.32 -5.18 -4.13
N ILE A 56 -4.70 -6.13 -3.46
CA ILE A 56 -3.26 -6.45 -3.53
C ILE A 56 -3.11 -7.65 -4.46
N GLN A 57 -2.20 -7.52 -5.42
CA GLN A 57 -2.11 -8.44 -6.55
C GLN A 57 -0.99 -9.47 -6.37
N ILE A 58 -1.23 -10.70 -6.81
CA ILE A 58 -0.33 -11.84 -6.66
C ILE A 58 0.00 -12.43 -8.04
N ARG A 59 1.27 -12.58 -8.35
CA ARG A 59 1.78 -13.22 -9.58
C ARG A 59 2.74 -14.32 -9.21
N ASP A 60 2.52 -15.53 -9.72
CA ASP A 60 3.42 -16.67 -9.53
C ASP A 60 3.76 -16.93 -8.04
N GLY A 61 2.77 -16.79 -7.16
CA GLY A 61 2.94 -16.96 -5.71
C GLY A 61 3.65 -15.81 -5.00
N ILE A 62 3.92 -14.70 -5.68
CA ILE A 62 4.61 -13.52 -5.15
C ILE A 62 3.64 -12.33 -5.10
N VAL A 63 3.65 -11.60 -3.99
CA VAL A 63 2.90 -10.35 -3.83
C VAL A 63 3.60 -9.24 -4.60
N THR A 64 2.88 -8.53 -5.46
CA THR A 64 3.42 -7.41 -6.27
C THR A 64 3.05 -6.05 -5.66
N GLU A 65 1.94 -5.46 -6.10
CA GLU A 65 1.44 -4.17 -5.63
C GLU A 65 -0.08 -4.10 -5.62
N GLY A 66 -0.63 -3.02 -5.08
CA GLY A 66 -2.06 -2.74 -5.13
C GLY A 66 -2.52 -2.31 -6.53
N THR A 67 -3.83 -2.32 -6.78
CA THR A 67 -4.36 -1.93 -8.10
C THR A 67 -4.07 -0.46 -8.46
N SER A 68 -3.86 0.39 -7.45
CA SER A 68 -3.55 1.81 -7.63
C SER A 68 -2.49 2.34 -6.65
N SER A 69 -1.73 1.44 -6.04
CA SER A 69 -0.86 1.74 -4.89
C SER A 69 0.30 0.75 -4.77
N ASN A 70 1.38 1.12 -4.10
CA ASN A 70 2.41 0.16 -3.67
C ASN A 70 2.03 -0.48 -2.33
N PHE A 71 2.52 -1.69 -2.07
CA PHE A 71 2.22 -2.44 -0.86
C PHE A 71 3.45 -2.57 0.06
N PHE A 72 3.21 -2.44 1.35
CA PHE A 72 4.20 -2.60 2.41
C PHE A 72 3.61 -3.44 3.53
N LEU A 73 4.48 -4.17 4.23
CA LEU A 73 4.15 -4.81 5.49
C LEU A 73 5.30 -4.64 6.48
N ILE A 74 4.99 -4.76 7.76
CA ILE A 74 5.95 -4.76 8.84
C ILE A 74 5.97 -6.17 9.41
N LYS A 75 7.17 -6.73 9.56
CA LYS A 75 7.38 -7.97 10.30
C LYS A 75 8.66 -7.89 11.11
N ASP A 76 8.54 -8.09 12.42
CA ASP A 76 9.65 -8.08 13.38
C ASP A 76 10.43 -6.76 13.29
N GLU A 77 9.69 -5.64 13.32
CA GLU A 77 10.17 -4.25 13.17
C GLU A 77 10.86 -3.91 11.83
N ILE A 78 10.91 -4.84 10.87
CA ILE A 78 11.45 -4.62 9.54
C ILE A 78 10.33 -4.22 8.58
N LEU A 79 10.56 -3.18 7.77
CA LEU A 79 9.65 -2.73 6.72
C LEU A 79 9.94 -3.50 5.43
N TRP A 80 9.00 -4.32 4.99
CA TRP A 80 9.09 -5.11 3.76
C TRP A 80 8.30 -4.47 2.62
N THR A 81 8.87 -4.51 1.42
CA THR A 81 8.15 -4.17 0.18
C THR A 81 8.76 -4.91 -1.00
N HIS A 82 7.98 -5.06 -2.07
CA HIS A 82 8.47 -5.69 -3.30
C HIS A 82 9.58 -4.83 -3.94
N PRO A 83 10.68 -5.44 -4.44
CA PRO A 83 11.75 -4.69 -5.12
C PRO A 83 11.25 -4.05 -6.42
N VAL A 84 11.82 -2.91 -6.79
CA VAL A 84 11.48 -2.27 -8.08
C VAL A 84 11.86 -3.20 -9.24
N SER A 85 10.89 -3.48 -10.09
CA SER A 85 11.03 -4.33 -11.29
C SER A 85 9.94 -3.95 -12.29
N ASN A 86 9.84 -4.66 -13.41
CA ASN A 86 8.76 -4.49 -14.38
C ASN A 86 7.37 -4.92 -13.87
N LEU A 87 7.27 -5.53 -12.68
CA LEU A 87 6.01 -6.01 -12.09
C LEU A 87 5.31 -4.98 -11.18
N ILE A 88 6.02 -3.93 -10.77
CA ILE A 88 5.46 -2.87 -9.92
C ILE A 88 5.81 -1.48 -10.46
N LEU A 89 4.99 -0.49 -10.15
CA LEU A 89 5.32 0.89 -10.42
C LEU A 89 6.26 1.43 -9.34
N LYS A 90 7.36 2.10 -9.72
CA LYS A 90 8.17 2.86 -8.76
C LYS A 90 7.42 4.13 -8.32
N GLY A 91 6.55 3.99 -7.32
CA GLY A 91 5.75 5.10 -6.80
C GLY A 91 6.61 6.20 -6.15
N VAL A 92 6.15 7.45 -6.27
CA VAL A 92 6.81 8.60 -5.63
C VAL A 92 6.68 8.51 -4.11
N THR A 93 5.47 8.28 -3.57
CA THR A 93 5.24 8.09 -2.13
C THR A 93 6.04 6.91 -1.58
N ARG A 94 6.14 5.80 -2.33
CA ARG A 94 7.01 4.67 -2.00
C ARG A 94 8.47 5.10 -1.87
N SER A 95 8.98 5.89 -2.82
CA SER A 95 10.36 6.36 -2.79
C SER A 95 10.61 7.27 -1.60
N ILE A 96 9.71 8.21 -1.30
CA ILE A 96 9.78 9.06 -0.08
C ILE A 96 9.83 8.21 1.20
N ILE A 97 8.99 7.18 1.30
CA ILE A 97 8.98 6.29 2.46
C ILE A 97 10.35 5.61 2.64
N ILE A 98 10.94 5.09 1.58
CA ILE A 98 12.19 4.30 1.63
C ILE A 98 13.41 5.20 1.78
N ASP A 99 13.48 6.29 1.02
CA ASP A 99 14.68 7.11 0.85
C ASP A 99 14.78 8.19 1.94
N GLU A 100 13.65 8.63 2.51
CA GLU A 100 13.61 9.74 3.46
C GLU A 100 13.03 9.33 4.83
N LEU A 101 11.81 8.77 4.85
CA LEU A 101 11.11 8.56 6.12
C LEU A 101 11.66 7.38 6.93
N ALA A 102 11.92 6.24 6.29
CA ALA A 102 12.44 5.06 6.96
C ALA A 102 13.82 5.34 7.60
N PRO A 103 14.80 5.96 6.90
CA PRO A 103 16.06 6.37 7.51
C PRO A 103 15.88 7.35 8.67
N ALA A 104 15.01 8.36 8.54
CA ALA A 104 14.75 9.33 9.60
C ALA A 104 14.14 8.69 10.87
N LEU A 105 13.43 7.57 10.71
CA LEU A 105 12.82 6.81 11.79
C LEU A 105 13.67 5.62 12.26
N ASN A 106 14.90 5.46 11.73
CA ASN A 106 15.78 4.31 11.97
C ASN A 106 15.10 2.95 11.68
N LEU A 107 14.25 2.89 10.66
CA LEU A 107 13.61 1.67 10.22
C LEU A 107 14.49 0.93 9.22
N THR A 108 14.62 -0.38 9.39
CA THR A 108 15.26 -1.25 8.39
C THR A 108 14.28 -1.53 7.27
N VAL A 109 14.66 -1.22 6.03
CA VAL A 109 13.85 -1.53 4.84
C VAL A 109 14.44 -2.76 4.15
N LEU A 110 13.56 -3.72 3.83
CA LEU A 110 13.91 -4.90 3.06
C LEU A 110 13.08 -4.95 1.77
N GLU A 111 13.71 -4.57 0.66
CA GLU A 111 13.15 -4.69 -0.69
C GLU A 111 13.30 -6.13 -1.21
N LYS A 112 12.37 -7.01 -0.82
CA LYS A 112 12.41 -8.44 -1.15
C LYS A 112 11.02 -8.95 -1.50
N THR A 113 10.95 -9.92 -2.41
CA THR A 113 9.70 -10.61 -2.73
C THR A 113 9.24 -11.47 -1.56
N PHE A 114 7.93 -11.56 -1.38
CA PHE A 114 7.32 -12.40 -0.34
C PHE A 114 6.01 -12.99 -0.85
N SER A 115 5.64 -14.12 -0.23
CA SER A 115 4.44 -14.87 -0.60
C SER A 115 3.19 -14.31 0.11
N PRO A 116 1.98 -14.58 -0.39
CA PRO A 116 0.75 -14.15 0.28
C PRO A 116 0.58 -14.78 1.67
N GLU A 117 1.15 -15.95 1.94
CA GLU A 117 1.17 -16.57 3.27
C GLU A 117 2.01 -15.75 4.26
N PHE A 118 3.02 -15.02 3.77
CA PHE A 118 3.83 -14.14 4.61
C PHE A 118 3.02 -12.93 5.11
N ILE A 119 2.03 -12.47 4.34
CA ILE A 119 1.12 -11.39 4.77
C ILE A 119 0.37 -11.79 6.05
N GLN A 120 -0.04 -13.06 6.18
CA GLN A 120 -0.76 -13.54 7.38
C GLN A 120 0.10 -13.52 8.65
N LYS A 121 1.42 -13.43 8.50
CA LYS A 121 2.38 -13.36 9.61
C LYS A 121 2.80 -11.92 9.90
N ALA A 122 2.35 -10.94 9.12
CA ALA A 122 2.72 -9.54 9.29
C ALA A 122 2.12 -8.96 10.57
N ASP A 123 2.88 -8.09 11.22
CA ASP A 123 2.45 -7.37 12.42
C ASP A 123 1.63 -6.13 12.02
N GLU A 124 2.02 -5.47 10.91
CA GLU A 124 1.28 -4.34 10.32
C GLU A 124 1.32 -4.42 8.79
N ALA A 125 0.37 -3.78 8.10
CA ALA A 125 0.40 -3.64 6.64
C ALA A 125 -0.18 -2.29 6.22
N PHE A 126 0.29 -1.76 5.10
CA PHE A 126 -0.27 -0.53 4.52
C PHE A 126 -0.02 -0.46 3.01
N ILE A 127 -0.77 0.42 2.35
CA ILE A 127 -0.50 0.80 0.96
C ILE A 127 -0.05 2.24 0.88
N SER A 128 0.71 2.56 -0.16
CA SER A 128 1.16 3.92 -0.43
C SER A 128 0.75 4.42 -1.80
N GLY A 129 0.36 5.69 -1.89
CA GLY A 129 0.13 6.37 -3.17
C GLY A 129 -0.22 7.84 -2.99
N THR A 130 -0.21 8.62 -4.07
CA THR A 130 -0.42 10.08 -4.00
C THR A 130 -1.72 10.47 -3.29
N THR A 131 -2.82 9.75 -3.53
CA THR A 131 -4.13 10.05 -2.95
C THR A 131 -4.47 9.22 -1.72
N SER A 132 -3.81 8.07 -1.55
CA SER A 132 -4.00 7.19 -0.39
C SER A 132 -3.03 7.52 0.75
N GLU A 133 -2.00 8.33 0.46
CA GLU A 133 -0.90 8.65 1.35
C GLU A 133 -0.27 7.37 1.89
N ILE A 134 -0.26 7.17 3.21
CA ILE A 134 0.11 5.93 3.89
C ILE A 134 -1.17 5.37 4.52
N MET A 135 -1.87 4.53 3.77
CA MET A 135 -3.19 3.99 4.15
C MET A 135 -3.02 2.62 4.83
N PRO A 136 -3.35 2.50 6.12
CA PRO A 136 -3.19 1.24 6.85
C PRO A 136 -4.16 0.17 6.35
N ILE A 137 -3.68 -1.07 6.21
CA ILE A 137 -4.52 -2.25 5.98
C ILE A 137 -4.60 -3.05 7.28
N THR A 138 -5.80 -3.11 7.86
CA THR A 138 -6.04 -3.81 9.13
C THR A 138 -6.59 -5.22 8.97
N ALA A 139 -7.08 -5.56 7.78
CA ALA A 139 -7.55 -6.90 7.46
C ALA A 139 -7.51 -7.20 5.96
N PHE A 140 -7.33 -8.46 5.61
CA PHE A 140 -7.57 -9.01 4.28
C PHE A 140 -8.87 -9.82 4.29
N GLY A 141 -9.94 -9.28 3.70
CA GLY A 141 -11.28 -9.85 3.81
C GLY A 141 -11.77 -9.93 5.26
N SER A 142 -11.89 -11.14 5.80
CA SER A 142 -12.25 -11.41 7.21
C SER A 142 -11.04 -11.69 8.12
N VAL A 143 -9.82 -11.75 7.57
CA VAL A 143 -8.61 -12.11 8.30
C VAL A 143 -7.90 -10.83 8.77
N PRO A 144 -7.73 -10.59 10.08
CA PRO A 144 -7.01 -9.42 10.56
C PRO A 144 -5.51 -9.51 10.24
N VAL A 145 -4.88 -8.35 10.05
CA VAL A 145 -3.41 -8.20 10.06
C VAL A 145 -3.00 -7.87 11.49
N GLY A 146 -2.06 -8.63 12.07
CA GLY A 146 -1.70 -8.48 13.47
C GLY A 146 -2.92 -8.57 14.40
N ASP A 147 -3.15 -7.51 15.19
CA ASP A 147 -4.29 -7.38 16.10
C ASP A 147 -5.54 -6.74 15.46
N GLY A 148 -5.52 -6.50 14.15
CA GLY A 148 -6.60 -5.86 13.41
C GLY A 148 -6.69 -4.35 13.61
N LYS A 149 -5.67 -3.71 14.18
CA LYS A 149 -5.59 -2.26 14.38
C LYS A 149 -4.41 -1.68 13.61
N VAL A 150 -4.39 -0.36 13.49
CA VAL A 150 -3.24 0.33 12.89
C VAL A 150 -2.09 0.31 13.89
N GLY A 151 -0.97 -0.28 13.50
CA GLY A 151 0.18 -0.42 14.37
C GLY A 151 1.07 0.82 14.48
N PRO A 152 1.99 0.82 15.47
CA PRO A 152 2.80 1.97 15.82
C PRO A 152 3.80 2.40 14.72
N ILE A 153 4.35 1.49 13.92
CA ILE A 153 5.31 1.86 12.87
C ILE A 153 4.61 2.58 11.73
N THR A 154 3.44 2.08 11.31
CA THR A 154 2.58 2.75 10.33
C THR A 154 2.18 4.14 10.80
N ARG A 155 1.86 4.31 12.10
CA ARG A 155 1.56 5.63 12.70
C ARG A 155 2.73 6.59 12.63
N LYS A 156 3.93 6.15 13.01
CA LYS A 156 5.14 6.97 12.92
C LYS A 156 5.39 7.42 11.48
N LEU A 157 5.24 6.52 10.52
CA LEU A 157 5.36 6.83 9.10
C LEU A 157 4.32 7.85 8.63
N GLN A 158 3.05 7.69 9.02
CA GLN A 158 1.99 8.66 8.71
C GLN A 158 2.32 10.06 9.25
N GLN A 159 2.74 10.16 10.51
CA GLN A 159 3.11 11.44 11.14
C GLN A 159 4.30 12.10 10.46
N ALA A 160 5.34 11.31 10.13
CA ALA A 160 6.51 11.80 9.43
C ALA A 160 6.17 12.27 8.01
N TYR A 161 5.36 11.51 7.28
CA TYR A 161 4.89 11.88 5.94
C TYR A 161 4.05 13.16 5.97
N HIS A 162 3.10 13.27 6.91
CA HIS A 162 2.29 14.48 7.05
C HIS A 162 3.16 15.71 7.34
N SER A 163 4.11 15.58 8.27
CA SER A 163 5.05 16.66 8.61
C SER A 163 5.89 17.10 7.39
N LEU A 164 6.34 16.15 6.58
CA LEU A 164 7.07 16.42 5.35
C LEU A 164 6.19 17.17 4.33
N VAL A 165 4.97 16.71 4.09
CA VAL A 165 4.03 17.36 3.17
C VAL A 165 3.73 18.79 3.62
N THR A 166 3.44 19.01 4.91
CA THR A 166 3.24 20.33 5.51
C THR A 166 4.44 21.24 5.28
N LYS A 167 5.67 20.73 5.51
CA LYS A 167 6.92 21.47 5.32
C LYS A 167 7.15 21.88 3.86
N GLU A 168 6.93 20.97 2.91
CA GLU A 168 7.24 21.21 1.49
C GLU A 168 6.13 21.98 0.76
N CYS A 169 4.87 21.81 1.17
CA CYS A 169 3.71 22.39 0.49
C CYS A 169 3.10 23.60 1.23
N GLY A 170 3.54 23.91 2.46
CA GLY A 170 3.12 25.10 3.20
C GLY A 170 1.66 25.10 3.64
N GLN A 171 1.11 23.94 4.02
CA GLN A 171 -0.25 23.84 4.59
C GLN A 171 -0.30 24.24 6.06
#